data_AF-A0A2N2TC26-F1
#
_entry.id   AF-A0A2N2TC26-F1
#
_cell.length_a   1.000
_cell.length_b   1.000
_cell.length_c   1.000
_cell.angle_alpha   90.00
_cell.angle_beta   90.00
_cell.angle_gamma   90.00
#
_symmetry.space_group_name_H-M   'P 1'
#
loop_
_entity.id
_entity.type
_entity.pdbx_description
1 polymer ?
#
loop_
_entity_poly.entity_id
_entity_poly.type
_entity_poly.pdbx_seq_one_letter_code
_entity_poly.pdbx_strand_id
1 'polypeptide(L)' 'PGEVMLLKGSASLSDVVKALNSIGATPQDLLAILQALKASGALRAELEVI' A
#
# COMPACT_ATOMS: atom_id res chain seq x y z
N PRO A 1 -35.09 -14.35 -2.57
CA PRO A 1 -34.08 -13.61 -3.37
C PRO A 1 -33.14 -12.86 -2.43
N GLY A 2 -31.82 -13.11 -2.49
CA GLY A 2 -30.86 -12.47 -1.60
C GLY A 2 -30.48 -11.07 -2.10
N GLU A 3 -30.52 -10.07 -1.22
CA GLU A 3 -29.93 -8.76 -1.47
C GLU A 3 -28.40 -8.88 -1.46
N VAL A 4 -27.77 -8.41 -2.54
CA VAL A 4 -26.31 -8.27 -2.63
C VAL A 4 -25.94 -6.84 -2.28
N MET A 5 -25.10 -6.68 -1.26
CA MET A 5 -24.56 -5.38 -0.83
C MET A 5 -23.16 -5.19 -1.41
N LEU A 6 -22.92 -4.06 -2.06
CA LEU A 6 -21.58 -3.63 -2.46
C LEU A 6 -20.78 -3.20 -1.22
N LEU A 7 -19.76 -3.98 -0.89
CA LEU A 7 -18.77 -3.60 0.12
C LEU A 7 -17.78 -2.60 -0.50
N LYS A 8 -17.47 -1.52 0.21
CA LYS A 8 -16.38 -0.61 -0.18
C LYS A 8 -15.08 -1.41 -0.27
N GLY A 9 -14.38 -1.30 -1.39
CA GLY A 9 -13.09 -1.93 -1.60
C GLY A 9 -12.06 -1.49 -0.56
N SER A 10 -11.08 -2.34 -0.30
CA SER A 10 -9.92 -2.01 0.54
C SER A 10 -9.08 -0.89 -0.07
N ALA A 11 -8.28 -0.22 0.75
CA ALA A 11 -7.35 0.80 0.29
C ALA A 11 -6.36 0.24 -0.75
N SER A 12 -6.05 1.03 -1.78
CA SER A 12 -4.98 0.69 -2.72
C SER A 12 -3.61 1.04 -2.11
N LEU A 13 -2.55 0.40 -2.60
CA LEU A 13 -1.19 0.75 -2.19
C LEU A 13 -0.88 2.24 -2.46
N SER A 14 -1.39 2.78 -3.56
CA SER A 14 -1.24 4.20 -3.88
C SER A 14 -1.90 5.12 -2.86
N ASP A 15 -3.03 4.71 -2.26
CA ASP A 15 -3.69 5.49 -1.20
C ASP A 15 -2.84 5.52 0.07
N VAL A 16 -2.22 4.39 0.41
CA VAL A 16 -1.30 4.28 1.55
C VAL A 16 -0.06 5.15 1.35
N VAL A 17 0.56 5.09 0.17
CA VAL A 17 1.76 5.89 -0.15
C VAL A 17 1.45 7.39 -0.15
N LYS A 18 0.32 7.81 -0.71
CA LYS A 18 -0.13 9.22 -0.67
C LYS A 18 -0.37 9.69 0.75
N ALA A 19 -1.04 8.88 1.57
CA ALA A 19 -1.27 9.19 2.97
C ALA A 19 0.05 9.38 3.69
N LEU A 20 0.97 8.42 3.63
CA LEU A 20 2.29 8.48 4.28
C LEU A 20 3.12 9.69 3.82
N ASN A 21 3.17 9.97 2.51
CA ASN A 21 3.82 11.17 1.98
C ASN A 21 3.25 12.47 2.57
N SER A 22 1.91 12.54 2.75
CA SER A 22 1.25 13.74 3.28
C SER A 22 1.57 14.02 4.76
N ILE A 23 1.97 12.99 5.51
CA ILE A 23 2.36 13.11 6.94
C ILE A 23 3.86 13.40 7.11
N GLY A 24 4.61 13.51 6.00
CA GLY A 24 6.04 13.79 6.01
C GLY A 24 6.94 12.56 6.11
N ALA A 25 6.43 11.37 5.80
CA ALA A 25 7.29 10.19 5.67
C ALA A 25 8.34 10.44 4.57
N THR A 26 9.60 10.16 4.86
CA THR A 26 10.65 10.34 3.85
C THR A 26 10.57 9.23 2.81
N PRO A 27 11.10 9.45 1.58
CA PRO A 27 11.23 8.38 0.61
C PRO A 27 11.98 7.15 1.14
N GLN A 28 12.92 7.37 2.08
CA GLN A 28 13.68 6.31 2.75
C GLN A 28 12.79 5.47 3.68
N ASP A 29 11.90 6.11 4.44
CA ASP A 29 10.94 5.41 5.31
C ASP A 29 9.94 4.61 4.47
N LEU A 30 9.47 5.19 3.37
CA LEU A 30 8.58 4.50 2.44
C LEU A 30 9.25 3.26 1.83
N LEU A 31 10.52 3.39 1.43
CA LEU A 31 11.29 2.28 0.91
C LEU A 31 11.42 1.15 1.94
N ALA A 32 11.74 1.50 3.19
CA ALA A 32 11.85 0.52 4.28
C ALA A 32 10.50 -0.21 4.53
N ILE A 33 9.39 0.52 4.51
CA ILE A 33 8.04 -0.06 4.65
C ILE A 33 7.74 -1.00 3.48
N LEU A 34 7.98 -0.58 2.24
CA LEU A 34 7.71 -1.39 1.04
C LEU A 34 8.57 -2.67 1.02
N GLN A 35 9.83 -2.58 1.45
CA GLN A 35 10.72 -3.73 1.63
C GLN A 35 10.20 -4.70 2.70
N ALA A 36 9.71 -4.19 3.84
CA ALA A 36 9.11 -5.01 4.89
C ALA A 36 7.80 -5.69 4.43
N LEU A 37 6.97 -4.99 3.66
CA LEU A 37 5.76 -5.56 3.06
C LEU A 37 6.08 -6.64 2.03
N LYS A 38 7.16 -6.47 1.25
CA LYS A 38 7.66 -7.51 0.33
C LYS A 38 8.17 -8.74 1.09
N ALA A 39 8.98 -8.53 2.13
CA ALA A 39 9.55 -9.62 2.94
C ALA A 39 8.48 -10.42 3.70
N SER A 40 7.39 -9.78 4.12
CA SER A 40 6.24 -10.45 4.77
C SER A 40 5.31 -11.16 3.78
N GLY A 41 5.52 -11.02 2.47
CA GLY A 41 4.63 -11.55 1.45
C GLY A 41 3.31 -10.78 1.28
N ALA A 42 3.15 -9.66 2.01
CA ALA A 42 1.98 -8.79 1.94
C ALA A 42 1.95 -7.95 0.65
N LEU A 43 3.11 -7.77 0.00
CA LEU A 43 3.24 -7.05 -1.27
C LEU A 43 3.68 -8.00 -2.39
N ARG A 44 2.78 -8.24 -3.36
CA ARG A 44 3.09 -8.94 -4.61
C ARG A 44 3.40 -7.91 -5.70
N ALA A 45 4.60 -7.35 -5.63
CA ALA A 45 5.08 -6.38 -6.61
C ALA A 45 6.62 -6.42 -6.72
N GLU A 46 7.14 -6.01 -7.88
CA GLU A 46 8.55 -5.73 -8.05
C GLU A 46 8.82 -4.27 -7.68
N LEU A 47 9.88 -4.06 -6.89
CA LEU A 47 10.32 -2.71 -6.52
C LEU A 47 11.44 -2.34 -7.49
N GLU A 48 11.20 -1.35 -8.35
CA GLU A 48 12.20 -0.77 -9.24
C GLU A 48 12.65 0.58 -8.66
N VAL A 49 13.97 0.82 -8.63
CA VAL A 49 14.55 2.10 -8.20
C VAL A 49 15.21 2.72 -9.42
N ILE A 50 14.74 3.91 -9.83
CA ILE A 50 15.18 4.68 -11.00
C ILE A 50 15.80 6.00 -10.56
#